data_AF-A0A526YKJ7-F1
#
_entry.id   AF-A0A526YKJ7-F1
#
_cell.length_a   1.000
_cell.length_b   1.000
_cell.length_c   1.000
_cell.angle_alpha   90.00
_cell.angle_beta   90.00
_cell.angle_gamma   90.00
#
_symmetry.space_group_name_H-M   'P 1'
#
loop_
_entity.id
_entity.type
_entity.pdbx_description
1 polymer ?
#
loop_
_entity_poly.entity_id
_entity_poly.type
_entity_poly.pdbx_seq_one_letter_code
_entity_poly.pdbx_strand_id
1 'polypeptide(L)'
;DRRNALIGAGVGALAGGAIGATMDQNEAELRRQLQGSGVSVTRSGDQIILNMPSDITFNVDQDAVKPGFYQVLNSVALVLNKFRQTTVDVFGHTDSTGGDEHNFDLSQRRALAVAN
;
A
#
# COMPACT_ATOMS: atom_id res chain seq x y z
N ASP A 1 7.99 0.88 -19.98
CA ASP A 1 7.02 1.82 -19.39
C ASP A 1 6.42 1.25 -18.13
N ARG A 2 6.53 1.96 -16.99
CA ARG A 2 5.90 1.57 -15.72
C ARG A 2 4.53 2.26 -15.62
N ARG A 3 3.50 1.61 -16.17
CA ARG A 3 2.12 2.08 -16.02
C ARG A 3 1.60 1.61 -14.66
N ASN A 4 1.69 2.48 -13.66
CA ASN A 4 1.23 2.20 -12.31
C ASN A 4 -0.30 2.27 -12.28
N ALA A 5 -0.98 1.23 -11.78
CA ALA A 5 -2.41 1.32 -11.50
C ALA A 5 -2.61 2.11 -10.20
N LEU A 6 -3.29 3.26 -10.28
CA LEU A 6 -3.69 4.07 -9.13
C LEU A 6 -5.19 3.84 -8.90
N ILE A 7 -5.55 3.27 -7.74
CA ILE A 7 -6.92 3.29 -7.25
C ILE A 7 -6.90 4.07 -5.95
N GLY A 8 -7.36 5.32 -6.02
CA GLY A 8 -7.49 6.22 -4.87
C GLY A 8 -8.93 6.29 -4.42
N ALA A 9 -9.23 5.88 -3.19
CA ALA A 9 -10.49 6.16 -2.52
C ALA A 9 -10.36 7.52 -1.80
N GLY A 10 -10.82 8.59 -2.45
CA GLY A 10 -10.65 9.96 -1.96
C GLY A 10 -11.80 10.44 -1.06
N VAL A 11 -11.60 10.42 0.25
CA VAL A 11 -12.25 11.36 1.19
C VAL A 11 -11.21 11.86 2.19
N GLY A 12 -10.71 13.10 2.03
CA GLY A 12 -9.82 13.71 3.02
C GLY A 12 -9.21 15.03 2.54
N ALA A 13 -9.37 16.10 3.33
CA ALA A 13 -8.93 17.46 3.02
C ALA A 13 -7.40 17.64 3.20
N LEU A 14 -6.78 18.38 2.27
CA LEU A 14 -5.37 18.77 2.33
C LEU A 14 -5.13 19.73 3.52
N ALA A 15 -4.45 19.28 4.58
CA ALA A 15 -4.09 20.10 5.74
C ALA A 15 -2.59 20.46 5.72
N GLY A 16 -2.22 21.51 5.00
CA GLY A 16 -0.86 22.05 5.04
C GLY A 16 -0.53 22.69 6.41
N GLY A 17 0.49 22.18 7.10
CA GLY A 17 1.20 22.91 8.17
C GLY A 17 1.42 22.19 9.51
N ALA A 18 0.57 21.21 9.90
CA ALA A 18 0.63 20.60 11.24
C ALA A 18 1.01 19.10 11.27
N ILE A 19 1.22 18.47 10.11
CA ILE A 19 1.30 17.01 10.01
C ILE A 19 2.68 16.43 10.42
N GLY A 20 3.73 17.24 10.52
CA GLY A 20 5.11 16.74 10.74
C GLY A 20 5.30 15.85 11.97
N ALA A 21 4.88 16.32 13.15
CA ALA A 21 5.03 15.57 14.41
C ALA A 21 4.10 14.36 14.51
N THR A 22 2.91 14.45 13.93
CA THR A 22 1.97 13.32 13.85
C THR A 22 2.48 12.26 12.88
N MET A 23 3.06 12.64 11.73
CA MET A 23 3.65 11.69 10.78
C MET A 23 4.81 10.92 11.36
N ASP A 24 5.65 11.52 12.20
CA ASP A 24 6.78 10.82 12.84
C ASP A 24 6.29 9.67 13.73
N GLN A 25 5.25 9.95 14.53
CA GLN A 25 4.62 8.94 15.40
C GLN A 25 3.95 7.84 14.57
N ASN A 26 3.30 8.22 13.48
CA ASN A 26 2.62 7.30 12.57
C ASN A 26 3.60 6.37 11.85
N GLU A 27 4.70 6.93 11.35
CA GLU A 27 5.78 6.17 10.72
C GLU A 27 6.40 5.19 11.70
N ALA A 28 6.70 5.65 12.93
CA ALA A 28 7.30 4.80 13.96
C ALA A 28 6.39 3.62 14.31
N GLU A 29 5.08 3.84 14.46
CA GLU A 29 4.12 2.78 14.76
C GLU A 29 3.96 1.82 13.57
N LEU A 30 3.86 2.32 12.34
CA LEU A 30 3.85 1.49 11.13
C LEU A 30 5.09 0.61 11.05
N ARG A 31 6.28 1.20 11.25
CA ARG A 31 7.55 0.46 11.26
C ARG A 31 7.55 -0.64 12.32
N ARG A 32 7.00 -0.36 13.51
CA ARG A 32 6.91 -1.33 14.60
C ARG A 32 5.98 -2.49 14.26
N GLN A 33 4.79 -2.20 13.74
CA GLN A 33 3.79 -3.23 13.43
C GLN A 33 4.17 -4.06 12.20
N LEU A 34 4.86 -3.45 11.23
CA LEU A 34 5.30 -4.10 10.01
C LEU A 34 6.70 -4.72 10.15
N GLN A 35 7.32 -4.63 11.32
CA GLN A 35 8.61 -5.25 11.55
C GLN A 35 8.51 -6.78 11.38
N GLY A 36 9.35 -7.35 10.52
CA GLY A 36 9.33 -8.79 10.22
C GLY A 36 8.24 -9.23 9.25
N SER A 37 7.37 -8.32 8.77
CA SER A 37 6.34 -8.63 7.77
C SER A 37 6.88 -8.71 6.33
N GLY A 38 8.11 -8.24 6.10
CA GLY A 38 8.66 -8.04 4.76
C GLY A 38 8.23 -6.75 4.07
N VAL A 39 7.32 -5.97 4.69
CA VAL A 39 6.92 -4.64 4.20
C VAL A 39 7.91 -3.60 4.69
N SER A 40 8.36 -2.74 3.77
CA SER A 40 9.23 -1.61 4.09
C SER A 40 8.43 -0.31 4.16
N VAL A 41 8.78 0.53 5.13
CA VAL A 41 8.14 1.82 5.37
C VAL A 41 9.13 2.92 5.02
N THR A 42 8.76 3.80 4.10
CA THR A 42 9.60 4.92 3.66
C THR A 42 8.82 6.22 3.77
N ARG A 43 9.45 7.26 4.31
CA ARG A 43 8.87 8.61 4.33
C ARG A 43 9.35 9.41 3.12
N SER A 44 8.42 10.09 2.46
CA SER A 44 8.67 11.00 1.35
C SER A 44 7.94 12.32 1.62
N GLY A 45 8.61 13.26 2.29
CA GLY A 45 8.00 14.52 2.73
C GLY A 45 6.85 14.28 3.70
N ASP A 46 5.64 14.64 3.25
CA ASP A 46 4.38 14.46 4.00
C ASP A 46 3.65 13.14 3.68
N GLN A 47 4.31 12.24 2.93
CA GLN A 47 3.75 10.94 2.55
C GLN A 47 4.51 9.80 3.25
N ILE A 48 3.74 8.77 3.63
CA ILE A 48 4.30 7.48 4.06
C ILE A 48 4.02 6.47 2.95
N ILE A 49 5.09 5.87 2.44
CA ILE A 49 5.05 4.87 1.38
C ILE A 49 5.30 3.49 2.02
N LEU A 50 4.32 2.61 1.88
CA LEU A 50 4.43 1.20 2.24
C LEU A 50 4.79 0.40 0.99
N ASN A 51 5.97 -0.18 0.96
CA ASN A 51 6.41 -1.02 -0.14
C ASN A 51 6.28 -2.49 0.24
N MET A 52 5.37 -3.17 -0.47
CA MET A 52 4.96 -4.56 -0.23
C MET A 52 5.47 -5.43 -1.39
N PRO A 53 6.44 -6.33 -1.14
CA PRO A 53 6.96 -7.21 -2.17
C PRO A 53 5.89 -8.14 -2.74
N SER A 54 5.77 -8.22 -4.07
CA SER A 54 4.70 -8.98 -4.73
C SER A 54 4.76 -10.48 -4.47
N ASP A 55 5.94 -11.04 -4.19
CA ASP A 55 6.18 -12.45 -3.90
C ASP A 55 5.56 -12.93 -2.58
N ILE A 56 5.46 -12.04 -1.60
CA ILE A 56 4.79 -12.32 -0.32
C ILE A 56 3.32 -11.91 -0.32
N THR A 57 2.91 -10.97 -1.17
CA THR A 57 1.52 -10.49 -1.25
C THR A 57 0.64 -11.35 -2.17
N PHE A 58 1.15 -11.77 -3.33
CA PHE A 58 0.39 -12.49 -4.35
C PHE A 58 1.16 -13.74 -4.83
N ASN A 59 0.45 -14.70 -5.41
CA ASN A 59 1.10 -15.71 -6.25
C ASN A 59 1.41 -15.13 -7.64
N VAL A 60 2.32 -15.77 -8.37
CA VAL A 60 2.62 -15.45 -9.78
C VAL A 60 1.32 -15.47 -10.58
N ASP A 61 1.09 -14.43 -11.38
CA ASP A 61 -0.10 -14.26 -12.23
C ASP A 61 -1.46 -14.34 -11.50
N GLN A 62 -1.48 -14.13 -10.18
CA GLN A 62 -2.72 -14.10 -9.39
C GLN A 62 -2.94 -12.74 -8.74
N ASP A 63 -4.20 -12.40 -8.55
CA ASP A 63 -4.72 -11.21 -7.86
C ASP A 63 -5.30 -11.52 -6.48
N ALA A 64 -5.38 -12.80 -6.10
CA ALA A 64 -5.76 -13.21 -4.76
C ALA A 64 -4.63 -12.94 -3.76
N VAL A 65 -4.93 -12.16 -2.72
CA VAL A 65 -4.00 -11.91 -1.60
C VAL A 65 -3.70 -13.23 -0.89
N LYS A 66 -2.43 -13.51 -0.65
CA LYS A 66 -2.00 -14.73 0.07
C LYS A 66 -2.57 -14.74 1.49
N PRO A 67 -3.03 -15.89 2.01
CA PRO A 67 -3.55 -16.01 3.38
C PRO A 67 -2.62 -15.45 4.47
N GLY A 68 -1.31 -15.69 4.32
CA GLY A 68 -0.30 -15.18 5.27
C GLY A 68 -0.13 -13.67 5.26
N PHE A 69 -0.56 -12.98 4.20
CA PHE A 69 -0.41 -11.54 4.06
C PHE A 69 -1.57 -10.74 4.65
N TYR A 70 -2.72 -11.38 4.92
CA TYR A 70 -3.84 -10.70 5.60
C TYR A 70 -3.45 -10.16 6.98
N GLN A 71 -2.53 -10.81 7.71
CA GLN A 71 -2.04 -10.28 8.99
C GLN A 71 -1.38 -8.91 8.82
N VAL A 72 -0.63 -8.74 7.74
CA VAL A 72 0.06 -7.49 7.39
C VAL A 72 -0.95 -6.43 6.97
N LEU A 73 -1.90 -6.78 6.10
CA LEU A 73 -2.97 -5.86 5.69
C LEU A 73 -3.81 -5.41 6.89
N ASN A 74 -4.09 -6.30 7.83
CA ASN A 74 -4.79 -5.96 9.07
C ASN A 74 -4.00 -4.98 9.93
N SER A 75 -2.68 -5.16 10.08
CA SER A 75 -1.82 -4.20 10.76
C SER A 75 -1.84 -2.83 10.07
N VAL A 76 -1.75 -2.80 8.73
CA VAL A 76 -1.87 -1.55 7.95
C VAL A 76 -3.24 -0.92 8.20
N ALA A 77 -4.34 -1.67 8.11
CA ALA A 77 -5.70 -1.18 8.32
C ALA A 77 -5.93 -0.63 9.74
N LEU A 78 -5.38 -1.28 10.78
CA LEU A 78 -5.46 -0.80 12.16
C LEU A 78 -4.78 0.56 12.33
N VAL A 79 -3.65 0.74 11.65
CA VAL A 79 -2.89 1.98 11.72
C VAL A 79 -3.55 3.07 10.88
N LEU A 80 -4.04 2.75 9.68
CA LEU A 80 -4.85 3.66 8.85
C LEU A 80 -6.15 4.11 9.55
N ASN A 81 -6.81 3.26 10.32
CA ASN A 81 -8.00 3.64 11.10
C ASN A 81 -7.71 4.69 12.19
N LYS A 82 -6.47 4.77 12.68
CA LYS A 82 -6.03 5.84 13.58
C LYS A 82 -5.80 7.15 12.83
N PHE A 83 -5.69 7.10 11.50
CA PHE A 83 -5.39 8.24 10.63
C PHE A 83 -6.64 8.66 9.84
N ARG A 84 -7.63 9.23 10.54
CA ARG A 84 -8.91 9.66 9.95
C ARG A 84 -8.82 10.83 8.96
N GLN A 85 -7.62 11.33 8.66
CA GLN A 85 -7.38 12.50 7.81
C GLN A 85 -6.32 12.25 6.73
N THR A 86 -6.09 10.99 6.33
CA THR A 86 -5.12 10.65 5.27
C THR A 86 -5.79 9.95 4.11
N THR A 87 -5.49 10.39 2.89
CA THR A 87 -5.81 9.63 1.66
C THR A 87 -4.86 8.45 1.54
N VAL A 88 -5.40 7.30 1.13
CA VAL A 88 -4.61 6.08 0.90
C VAL A 88 -4.69 5.74 -0.57
N ASP A 89 -3.53 5.74 -1.22
CA ASP A 89 -3.38 5.34 -2.62
C ASP A 89 -2.72 3.95 -2.68
N VAL A 90 -3.35 3.02 -3.38
CA VAL A 90 -2.82 1.66 -3.56
C VAL A 90 -2.32 1.51 -4.99
N PHE A 91 -1.05 1.10 -5.13
CA PHE A 91 -0.42 0.87 -6.41
C PHE A 91 -0.08 -0.60 -6.61
N GLY A 92 -0.69 -1.22 -7.62
CA GLY A 92 -0.32 -2.56 -8.07
C GLY A 92 0.88 -2.50 -9.02
N HIS A 93 1.88 -3.36 -8.81
CA HIS A 93 2.91 -3.64 -9.81
C HIS A 93 2.88 -5.13 -10.15
N THR A 94 3.01 -5.42 -11.43
CA THR A 94 3.18 -6.76 -11.98
C THR A 94 4.62 -6.92 -12.46
N ASP A 95 5.09 -8.15 -12.55
CA ASP A 95 6.40 -8.44 -13.10
C ASP A 95 6.42 -8.11 -14.60
N SER A 96 7.61 -7.89 -15.14
CA SER A 96 7.80 -7.57 -16.57
C SER A 96 7.59 -8.79 -17.49
N THR A 97 7.00 -9.88 -16.98
CA THR A 97 6.80 -11.14 -17.69
C THR A 97 5.35 -11.22 -18.17
N GLY A 98 5.11 -11.03 -19.46
CA GLY A 98 3.76 -10.97 -20.03
C GLY A 98 3.54 -9.75 -20.92
N GLY A 99 2.39 -9.67 -21.58
CA GLY A 99 2.03 -8.49 -22.39
C GLY A 99 1.69 -7.29 -21.50
N ASP A 100 2.04 -6.08 -21.95
CA ASP A 100 1.81 -4.83 -21.19
C ASP A 100 0.35 -4.64 -20.76
N GLU A 101 -0.60 -5.05 -21.59
CA GLU A 101 -2.05 -4.96 -21.30
C GLU A 101 -2.49 -5.93 -20.20
N HIS A 102 -1.97 -7.17 -20.22
CA HIS A 102 -2.22 -8.18 -19.19
C HIS A 102 -1.66 -7.72 -17.84
N ASN A 103 -0.43 -7.20 -17.86
CA ASN A 103 0.23 -6.68 -16.67
C ASN A 103 -0.50 -5.47 -16.07
N PHE A 104 -1.05 -4.61 -16.92
CA PHE A 104 -1.87 -3.49 -16.49
C PHE A 104 -3.18 -3.95 -15.81
N ASP A 105 -3.92 -4.85 -16.46
CA ASP A 105 -5.18 -5.39 -15.93
C ASP A 105 -4.97 -6.15 -14.60
N LEU A 106 -3.95 -7.02 -14.55
CA LEU A 106 -3.60 -7.74 -13.32
C LEU A 106 -3.18 -6.77 -12.19
N SER A 107 -2.45 -5.70 -12.50
CA SER A 107 -2.08 -4.68 -11.51
C SER A 107 -3.30 -3.95 -10.94
N GLN A 108 -4.32 -3.70 -11.77
CA GLN A 108 -5.59 -3.09 -11.34
C GLN A 108 -6.36 -4.02 -10.40
N ARG A 109 -6.50 -5.31 -10.76
CA ARG A 109 -7.17 -6.29 -9.91
C ARG A 109 -6.48 -6.48 -8.56
N ARG A 110 -5.14 -6.50 -8.54
CA ARG A 110 -4.35 -6.56 -7.29
C ARG A 110 -4.58 -5.34 -6.40
N ALA A 111 -4.63 -4.14 -6.99
CA ALA A 111 -4.94 -2.93 -6.22
C ALA A 111 -6.35 -2.99 -5.62
N LEU A 112 -7.35 -3.48 -6.39
CA LEU A 112 -8.71 -3.70 -5.88
C LEU A 112 -8.76 -4.73 -4.76
N ALA A 113 -7.99 -5.82 -4.84
CA ALA A 113 -7.96 -6.86 -3.82
C ALA A 113 -7.38 -6.39 -2.49
N VAL A 114 -6.51 -5.37 -2.51
CA VAL A 114 -5.93 -4.75 -1.30
C VAL A 114 -6.84 -3.65 -0.74
N ALA A 115 -7.64 -3.01 -1.59
CA ALA A 115 -8.53 -1.92 -1.19
C ALA A 115 -9.88 -2.38 -0.59
N ASN A 116 -10.31 -3.63 -0.85
CA ASN A 116 -11.52 -4.22 -0.26
C ASN A 116 -11.23 -4.85 1.11
#